data_AF-A0A9P3PL97-F1
#
_entry.id   AF-A0A9P3PL97-F1
#
_cell.length_a   1.000
_cell.length_b   1.000
_cell.length_c   1.000
_cell.angle_alpha   90.00
_cell.angle_beta   90.00
_cell.angle_gamma   90.00
#
_symmetry.space_group_name_H-M   'P 1'
#
loop_
_entity.id
_entity.type
_entity.pdbx_description
1 polymer ?
#
loop_
_entity_poly.entity_id
_entity_poly.type
_entity_poly.pdbx_seq_one_letter_code
_entity_poly.pdbx_strand_id
1 'polypeptide(L)'
;MPQIVYWDLAHYGTVEVQGDRDGVALMNGFSPALLKVFMGESEEEEYEEVKADGGTETVKVQEEFNPISVMKKAVMKKSFDGLVVVD
;
A
#
# COMPACT_ATOMS: atom_id res chain seq x y z
N MET A 1 -13.10 1.87 -11.89
CA MET A 1 -13.89 1.73 -10.65
C MET A 1 -13.59 2.89 -9.73
N PRO A 2 -14.56 3.46 -9.00
CA PRO A 2 -14.26 4.45 -7.96
C PRO A 2 -13.41 3.81 -6.87
N GLN A 3 -12.45 4.55 -6.32
CA GLN A 3 -11.64 4.12 -5.18
C GLN A 3 -12.31 4.56 -3.87
N ILE A 4 -12.40 3.65 -2.91
CA ILE A 4 -13.03 3.86 -1.60
C ILE A 4 -12.03 3.50 -0.52
N VAL A 5 -11.83 4.41 0.43
CA VAL A 5 -11.05 4.16 1.64
C VAL A 5 -12.00 4.05 2.82
N TYR A 6 -12.04 2.89 3.47
CA TYR A 6 -12.68 2.69 4.76
C TYR A 6 -11.64 2.95 5.85
N TRP A 7 -11.83 4.02 6.63
CA TRP A 7 -10.97 4.33 7.77
C TRP A 7 -11.74 4.14 9.07
N ASP A 8 -11.45 3.03 9.73
CA ASP A 8 -11.99 2.75 11.05
C ASP A 8 -11.13 3.46 12.12
N LEU A 9 -11.70 4.51 12.71
CA LEU A 9 -11.11 5.26 13.81
C LEU A 9 -11.64 4.80 15.18
N ALA A 10 -12.65 3.92 15.19
CA ALA A 10 -13.15 3.36 16.43
C ALA A 10 -12.16 2.30 16.93
N HIS A 11 -11.87 2.30 18.22
CA HIS A 11 -11.00 1.30 18.86
C HIS A 11 -11.69 -0.08 19.02
N TYR A 12 -12.88 -0.26 18.46
CA TYR A 12 -13.73 -1.43 18.68
C TYR A 12 -14.40 -1.89 17.39
N GLY A 13 -14.11 -3.13 17.00
CA GLY A 13 -14.73 -3.82 15.87
C GLY A 13 -13.74 -4.23 14.78
N THR A 14 -14.16 -5.12 13.90
CA THR A 14 -13.47 -5.48 12.66
C THR A 14 -14.41 -5.16 11.51
N VAL A 15 -13.93 -4.41 10.51
CA VAL A 15 -14.65 -4.22 9.25
C VAL A 15 -14.15 -5.30 8.29
N GLU A 16 -15.01 -6.25 7.95
CA GLU A 16 -14.65 -7.31 7.01
C GLU A 16 -14.65 -6.77 5.57
N VAL A 17 -13.54 -6.98 4.87
CA VAL A 17 -13.40 -6.69 3.44
C VAL A 17 -12.71 -7.86 2.74
N GLN A 18 -13.02 -8.08 1.47
CA GLN A 18 -12.26 -8.99 0.63
C GLN A 18 -10.91 -8.36 0.29
N GLY A 19 -9.81 -9.05 0.61
CA GLY A 19 -8.45 -8.52 0.50
C GLY A 19 -7.98 -8.24 -0.94
N ASP A 20 -8.60 -8.90 -1.92
CA ASP A 20 -8.36 -8.80 -3.36
C ASP A 20 -9.39 -7.91 -4.07
N ARG A 21 -10.29 -7.26 -3.32
CA ARG A 21 -11.31 -6.39 -3.93
C ARG A 21 -10.69 -5.09 -4.44
N ASP A 22 -10.66 -4.96 -5.75
CA ASP A 22 -10.25 -3.74 -6.43
C ASP A 22 -11.08 -2.52 -6.05
N GLY A 23 -10.40 -1.38 -5.99
CA GLY A 23 -11.00 -0.09 -5.66
C GLY A 23 -11.30 0.09 -4.17
N VAL A 24 -10.86 -0.81 -3.29
CA VAL A 24 -11.12 -0.71 -1.84
C VAL A 24 -9.80 -0.69 -1.06
N ALA A 25 -9.74 0.17 -0.05
CA ALA A 25 -8.71 0.14 0.98
C ALA A 25 -9.37 0.10 2.36
N LEU A 26 -8.78 -0.64 3.30
CA LEU A 26 -9.18 -0.65 4.70
C LEU A 26 -8.00 -0.18 5.56
N MET A 27 -8.26 0.82 6.39
CA MET A 27 -7.32 1.40 7.34
C MET A 27 -7.96 1.34 8.72
N ASN A 28 -7.20 0.92 9.74
CA ASN A 28 -7.66 0.93 11.13
C ASN A 28 -6.67 1.69 12.01
N GLY A 29 -7.21 2.41 12.99
CA GLY A 29 -6.44 3.12 14.00
C GLY A 29 -5.71 4.35 13.46
N PHE A 30 -4.77 4.85 14.25
CA PHE A 30 -3.99 6.05 13.93
C PHE A 30 -2.50 5.69 13.78
N SER A 31 -2.08 5.43 12.55
CA SER A 31 -0.68 5.18 12.21
C SER A 31 -0.15 6.30 11.30
N PRO A 32 0.94 7.00 11.68
CA PRO A 32 1.60 7.96 10.81
C PRO A 32 2.06 7.36 9.47
N ALA A 33 2.42 6.07 9.45
CA ALA A 33 2.80 5.38 8.23
C ALA A 33 1.60 5.19 7.27
N LEU A 34 0.42 4.92 7.84
CA LEU A 34 -0.85 4.81 7.10
C LEU A 34 -1.30 6.17 6.55
N LEU A 35 -1.16 7.26 7.32
CA LEU A 35 -1.48 8.60 6.87
C LEU A 35 -0.65 9.01 5.65
N LYS A 36 0.66 8.69 5.64
CA LYS A 36 1.53 8.93 4.48
C LYS A 36 1.08 8.16 3.23
N VAL A 37 0.64 6.90 3.38
CA VAL A 37 0.10 6.11 2.27
C VAL A 37 -1.20 6.75 1.75
N PHE A 38 -2.08 7.19 2.64
CA PHE A 38 -3.33 7.87 2.26
C PHE A 38 -3.10 9.19 1.53
N MET A 39 -2.12 9.99 1.96
CA MET A 39 -1.77 11.26 1.33
C MET A 39 -1.02 11.11 0.00
N GLY A 40 -0.69 9.88 -0.42
CA GLY A 40 0.09 9.64 -1.64
C GLY A 40 1.57 10.00 -1.50
N GLU A 41 2.07 10.14 -0.27
CA GLU A 41 3.47 10.45 0.04
C GLU A 41 4.32 9.17 0.25
N SER A 42 3.77 7.99 -0.05
CA SER A 42 4.57 6.77 -0.08
C SER A 42 5.52 6.78 -1.27
N GLU A 43 6.77 6.38 -1.05
CA GLU A 43 7.76 6.15 -2.10
C GLU A 43 7.12 5.27 -3.20
N GLU A 44 6.84 5.84 -4.37
CA GLU A 44 6.46 5.06 -5.54
C GLU A 44 7.69 4.28 -5.98
N GLU A 45 7.57 2.95 -6.08
CA GLU A 45 8.64 2.12 -6.64
C GLU A 45 8.75 2.43 -8.13
N GLU A 46 9.75 3.24 -8.48
CA GLU A 46 10.18 3.48 -9.86
C GLU A 46 11.30 2.49 -10.19
N TYR A 47 11.12 1.68 -11.24
CA TYR A 47 12.20 0.88 -11.80
C TYR A 47 12.50 1.27 -13.25
N GLU A 48 13.77 1.18 -13.62
CA GLU A 48 14.22 1.39 -14.99
C GLU A 48 14.10 0.08 -15.77
N GLU A 49 13.19 0.04 -16.74
CA GLU A 49 13.09 -1.08 -17.67
C GLU A 49 14.02 -0.83 -18.86
N VAL A 50 14.89 -1.81 -19.18
CA VAL A 50 15.78 -1.76 -20.34
C VAL A 50 15.04 -2.34 -21.54
N LYS A 51 14.74 -1.50 -22.53
CA LYS A 51 14.10 -1.90 -23.78
C LYS A 51 15.08 -2.66 -24.68
N ALA A 52 14.53 -3.46 -25.59
CA ALA A 52 15.29 -4.25 -26.55
C ALA A 52 16.15 -3.42 -27.53
N ASP A 53 15.91 -2.10 -27.63
CA ASP A 53 16.68 -1.14 -28.42
C ASP A 53 17.84 -0.49 -27.64
N GLY A 54 18.03 -0.84 -26.36
CA GLY A 54 19.05 -0.28 -25.49
C GLY A 54 18.67 1.05 -24.82
N GLY A 55 17.43 1.53 -24.98
CA GLY A 55 16.90 2.65 -24.21
C GLY A 55 16.44 2.23 -22.81
N THR A 56 16.59 3.12 -21.83
CA THR A 56 15.97 3.01 -20.50
C THR A 56 14.68 3.82 -20.44
N GLU A 57 13.61 3.22 -19.90
CA GLU A 57 12.37 3.92 -19.59
C GLU A 57 12.04 3.74 -18.11
N THR A 58 11.73 4.84 -17.43
CA THR A 58 11.25 4.81 -16.05
C THR A 58 9.79 4.36 -16.05
N VAL A 59 9.53 3.14 -15.58
CA VAL A 59 8.18 2.61 -15.48
C VAL A 59 7.70 2.78 -14.05
N LYS A 60 6.61 3.54 -13.89
CA LYS A 60 5.89 3.62 -12.62
C LYS A 60 5.03 2.37 -12.46
N VAL A 61 5.24 1.61 -11.40
CA VAL A 61 4.35 0.51 -11.05
C VAL A 61 3.03 1.09 -10.57
N GLN A 62 2.01 1.05 -11.42
CA GLN A 62 0.64 1.19 -10.93
C GLN A 62 0.26 -0.11 -10.24
N GLU A 63 0.56 -0.20 -8.95
CA GLU A 63 0.04 -1.29 -8.14
C GLU A 63 -1.49 -1.23 -8.09
N GLU A 64 -2.12 -2.40 -8.21
CA GLU A 64 -3.56 -2.55 -8.02
C GLU A 64 -4.00 -1.93 -6.70
N PHE A 65 -5.10 -1.19 -6.70
CA PHE A 65 -5.64 -0.59 -5.48
C PHE A 65 -6.59 -1.57 -4.80
N ASN A 66 -6.06 -2.39 -3.89
CA ASN A 66 -6.82 -3.35 -3.09
C ASN A 66 -6.32 -3.35 -1.64
N PRO A 67 -7.05 -3.95 -0.68
CA PRO A 67 -6.65 -3.89 0.72
C PRO A 67 -5.26 -4.49 1.00
N ILE A 68 -4.87 -5.56 0.28
CA ILE A 68 -3.56 -6.21 0.46
C ILE A 68 -2.42 -5.29 -0.01
N SER A 69 -2.53 -4.67 -1.17
CA SER A 69 -1.48 -3.78 -1.70
C SER A 69 -1.31 -2.54 -0.82
N VAL A 70 -2.41 -1.94 -0.36
CA VAL A 70 -2.38 -0.79 0.55
C VAL A 70 -1.73 -1.16 1.89
N MET A 71 -2.06 -2.35 2.43
CA MET A 71 -1.41 -2.86 3.64
C MET A 71 0.10 -3.05 3.41
N LYS A 72 0.51 -3.70 2.30
CA LYS A 72 1.92 -3.91 1.96
C LYS A 72 2.68 -2.58 1.87
N LYS A 73 2.14 -1.56 1.18
CA LYS A 73 2.73 -0.21 1.13
C LYS A 73 2.93 0.41 2.51
N ALA A 74 2.07 0.10 3.47
CA ALA A 74 2.16 0.62 4.82
C ALA A 74 3.24 -0.09 5.66
N VAL A 75 3.39 -1.41 5.52
CA VAL A 75 4.22 -2.25 6.41
C VAL A 75 5.57 -2.67 5.81
N MET A 76 5.74 -2.65 4.48
CA MET A 76 6.99 -3.05 3.81
C MET A 76 8.01 -1.91 3.70
N LYS A 77 7.89 -0.88 4.54
CA LYS A 77 8.87 0.22 4.59
C LYS A 77 10.14 -0.28 5.28
N LYS A 78 11.30 0.19 4.83
CA LYS A 78 12.61 -0.13 5.43
C LYS A 78 12.69 0.03 6.96
N SER A 79 11.90 0.94 7.52
CA SER A 79 11.78 1.11 8.99
C SER A 79 11.27 -0.13 9.73
N PHE A 80 10.62 -1.05 9.02
CA PHE A 80 10.01 -2.26 9.54
C PHE A 80 10.87 -3.53 9.30
N ASP A 81 12.00 -3.43 8.59
CA ASP A 81 12.89 -4.59 8.30
C ASP A 81 13.42 -5.30 9.55
N GLY A 82 13.48 -4.59 10.68
CA GLY A 82 13.89 -5.16 11.96
C GLY A 82 12.80 -5.94 12.70
N LEU A 83 11.56 -5.97 12.21
CA LEU A 83 10.48 -6.72 12.83
C LEU A 83 10.69 -8.22 12.58
N VAL A 84 10.82 -8.96 13.68
CA VAL A 84 10.90 -10.41 13.68
C VAL A 84 9.61 -10.96 14.28
N VAL A 85 8.93 -11.84 13.56
CA VAL A 85 7.81 -12.60 14.12
C VAL A 85 8.39 -13.66 15.06
N VAL A 86 8.12 -13.53 16.35
CA VAL A 86 8.42 -14.55 17.36
C VAL A 86 7.13 -15.31 17.67
N ASP A 87 7.24 -16.64 17.72
CA ASP A 87 6.15 -17.57 18.02
C ASP A 87 5.75 -17.52 19.51
#